data_AF-A0A524IPA4-F1
#
_entry.id   AF-A0A524IPA4-F1
#
_cell.length_a   1.000
_cell.length_b   1.000
_cell.length_c   1.000
_cell.angle_alpha   90.00
_cell.angle_beta   90.00
_cell.angle_gamma   90.00
#
_symmetry.space_group_name_H-M   'P 1'
#
loop_
_entity.id
_entity.type
_entity.pdbx_description
1 polymer ?
#
loop_
_entity_poly.entity_id
_entity_poly.type
_entity_poly.pdbx_seq_one_letter_code
_entity_poly.pdbx_strand_id
1 'polypeptide(L)'
;MFLLLSSPSCNGSTWNTDRPVELYTVSSSNLALVLDPEAEDIPYFKAIAEDQEKQLALCKEESMCRRAHFLRGLSALYENRELAALHFRKVVVSRPNSLLAGESRFWLWFLEVMNTPNSAGLTSHELIKRLTREVVGKELSIHELSGKLENVSANSLNKELAAKDEVIKKLNQAMTALAKQLEQGKKEQAMLQNVQQALKGSEKKVEQLPNQLEALRRIDQEIREKVPPTRPSEKMTPSPEVEQPVESNEPKPIESKP
;
A
#
# COMPACT_ATOMS: atom_id res chain seq x y z
N MET A 1 -40.44 71.29 -31.17
CA MET A 1 -39.80 70.89 -32.44
C MET A 1 -39.44 69.41 -32.33
N PHE A 2 -40.35 68.52 -32.71
CA PHE A 2 -40.07 67.11 -32.95
C PHE A 2 -40.98 66.64 -34.07
N LEU A 3 -40.35 65.92 -35.00
CA LEU A 3 -40.77 65.67 -36.37
C LEU A 3 -41.92 64.68 -36.46
N LEU A 4 -42.97 65.07 -37.18
CA LEU A 4 -43.87 64.17 -37.88
C LEU A 4 -43.16 63.74 -39.17
N LEU A 5 -42.85 62.46 -39.30
CA LEU A 5 -42.50 61.84 -40.59
C LEU A 5 -43.29 60.54 -40.74
N SER A 6 -43.87 60.44 -41.92
CA SER A 6 -44.91 59.52 -42.33
C SER A 6 -44.36 58.19 -42.88
N SER A 7 -45.18 57.14 -42.67
CA SER A 7 -45.48 56.01 -43.59
C SER A 7 -44.36 54.98 -43.91
N PRO A 8 -44.68 53.69 -44.20
CA PRO A 8 -45.87 53.26 -44.94
C PRO A 8 -46.60 51.99 -44.44
N SER A 9 -47.84 51.89 -44.91
CA SER A 9 -48.63 50.67 -45.00
C SER A 9 -47.88 49.57 -45.76
N CYS A 10 -47.90 48.35 -45.21
CA CYS A 10 -47.77 47.12 -45.99
C CYS A 10 -49.02 46.28 -45.73
N ASN A 11 -49.65 45.88 -46.84
CA ASN A 11 -50.83 45.04 -46.92
C ASN A 11 -50.61 43.70 -46.21
N GLY A 12 -51.47 43.40 -45.24
CA GLY A 12 -51.61 42.07 -44.64
C GLY A 12 -52.98 41.52 -45.00
N SER A 13 -52.98 40.50 -45.85
CA SER A 13 -54.15 39.86 -46.46
C SER A 13 -55.21 39.44 -45.45
N THR A 14 -56.46 39.72 -45.80
CA THR A 14 -57.68 39.15 -45.25
C THR A 14 -57.67 37.62 -45.40
N TRP A 15 -57.37 36.91 -44.32
CA TRP A 15 -57.75 35.51 -44.16
C TRP A 15 -58.99 35.45 -43.27
N ASN A 16 -60.13 35.79 -43.87
CA ASN A 16 -61.40 35.27 -43.37
C ASN A 16 -61.46 33.82 -43.86
N THR A 17 -61.08 32.91 -42.98
CA THR A 17 -61.38 31.49 -43.13
C THR A 17 -62.00 31.08 -41.82
N ASP A 18 -63.32 30.91 -41.82
CA ASP A 18 -64.04 30.12 -40.83
C ASP A 18 -63.45 28.71 -40.84
N ARG A 19 -62.35 28.53 -40.12
CA ARG A 19 -61.88 27.22 -39.68
C ARG A 19 -62.56 26.95 -38.34
N PRO A 20 -63.14 25.76 -38.13
CA PRO A 20 -63.49 25.34 -36.79
C PRO A 20 -62.23 25.48 -35.94
N VAL A 21 -62.36 26.14 -34.78
CA VAL A 21 -61.35 26.09 -33.73
C VAL A 21 -61.27 24.62 -33.31
N GLU A 22 -60.41 23.85 -33.97
CA GLU A 22 -59.94 22.58 -33.42
C GLU A 22 -59.29 22.92 -32.10
N LEU A 23 -60.00 22.59 -31.03
CA LEU A 23 -59.43 22.44 -29.71
C LEU A 23 -58.22 21.52 -29.86
N TYR A 24 -57.02 22.09 -29.87
CA TYR A 24 -55.80 21.34 -29.63
C TYR A 24 -55.97 20.73 -28.24
N THR A 25 -56.36 19.46 -28.21
CA THR A 25 -56.24 18.65 -27.02
C THR A 25 -54.75 18.58 -26.75
N VAL A 26 -54.29 19.37 -25.78
CA VAL A 26 -52.94 19.26 -25.25
C VAL A 26 -52.80 17.81 -24.81
N SER A 27 -52.02 17.04 -25.57
CA SER A 27 -51.72 15.65 -25.29
C SER A 27 -51.29 15.58 -23.83
N SER A 28 -52.13 14.94 -23.01
CA SER A 28 -51.90 14.78 -21.58
C SER A 28 -50.59 14.02 -21.44
N SER A 29 -49.51 14.77 -21.22
CA SER A 29 -48.16 14.22 -21.23
C SER A 29 -48.05 13.34 -20.00
N ASN A 30 -48.13 12.02 -20.19
CA ASN A 30 -47.92 11.04 -19.13
C ASN A 30 -46.43 11.00 -18.78
N LEU A 31 -45.98 12.05 -18.08
CA LEU A 31 -44.64 12.16 -17.52
C LEU A 31 -44.30 10.94 -16.67
N ALA A 32 -45.30 10.25 -16.11
CA ALA A 32 -45.11 8.96 -15.46
C ALA A 32 -44.27 7.94 -16.26
N LEU A 33 -44.28 7.96 -17.60
CA LEU A 33 -43.51 6.99 -18.41
C LEU A 33 -42.04 7.37 -18.62
N VAL A 34 -41.58 8.54 -18.13
CA VAL A 34 -40.18 9.01 -18.31
C VAL A 34 -39.18 8.10 -17.61
N LEU A 35 -39.60 7.52 -16.48
CA LEU A 35 -38.77 6.65 -15.66
C LEU A 35 -39.01 5.16 -15.94
N ASP A 36 -39.69 4.83 -17.04
CA ASP A 36 -39.81 3.43 -17.48
C ASP A 36 -38.50 3.00 -18.14
N PRO A 37 -37.77 2.02 -17.56
CA PRO A 37 -36.52 1.55 -18.12
C PRO A 37 -36.75 0.88 -19.48
N GLU A 38 -35.79 1.06 -20.38
CA GLU A 38 -35.70 0.22 -21.58
C GLU A 38 -35.27 -1.19 -21.16
N ALA A 39 -35.77 -2.21 -21.86
CA ALA A 39 -35.55 -3.61 -21.48
C ALA A 39 -34.05 -3.97 -21.45
N GLU A 40 -33.23 -3.33 -22.29
CA GLU A 40 -31.79 -3.54 -22.33
C GLU A 40 -31.06 -2.97 -21.09
N ASP A 41 -31.63 -1.94 -20.44
CA ASP A 41 -30.97 -1.23 -19.34
C ASP A 41 -31.28 -1.80 -17.95
N ILE A 42 -32.38 -2.55 -17.82
CA ILE A 42 -32.80 -3.19 -16.57
C ILE A 42 -31.64 -3.96 -15.90
N PRO A 43 -30.90 -4.86 -16.59
CA PRO A 43 -29.80 -5.58 -15.95
C PRO A 43 -28.66 -4.66 -15.50
N TYR A 44 -28.40 -3.56 -16.22
CA TYR A 44 -27.38 -2.59 -15.86
C TYR A 44 -27.74 -1.84 -14.56
N PHE A 45 -28.94 -1.27 -14.48
CA PHE A 45 -29.38 -0.57 -13.27
C PHE A 45 -29.49 -1.49 -12.06
N LYS A 46 -29.95 -2.74 -12.27
CA LYS A 46 -30.03 -3.74 -11.21
C LYS A 46 -28.66 -4.12 -10.65
N ALA A 47 -27.67 -4.36 -11.52
CA ALA A 47 -26.31 -4.68 -11.08
C ALA A 47 -25.70 -3.56 -10.22
N ILE A 48 -25.96 -2.30 -10.60
CA ILE A 48 -25.53 -1.14 -9.82
C ILE A 48 -26.26 -1.08 -8.49
N ALA A 49 -27.59 -1.29 -8.48
CA ALA A 49 -28.37 -1.30 -7.24
C ALA A 49 -27.83 -2.34 -6.25
N GLU A 50 -27.56 -3.56 -6.71
CA GLU A 50 -27.01 -4.65 -5.89
C GLU A 50 -25.60 -4.33 -5.36
N ASP A 51 -24.74 -3.72 -6.18
CA ASP A 51 -23.41 -3.27 -5.73
C ASP A 51 -23.51 -2.20 -4.65
N GLN A 52 -24.38 -1.20 -4.84
CA GLN A 52 -24.56 -0.15 -3.84
C GLN A 52 -25.18 -0.68 -2.55
N GLU A 53 -26.10 -1.63 -2.62
CA GLU A 53 -26.68 -2.28 -1.43
C GLU A 53 -25.59 -2.98 -0.60
N LYS A 54 -24.64 -3.67 -1.25
CA LYS A 54 -23.46 -4.27 -0.58
C LYS A 54 -22.59 -3.21 0.07
N GLN A 55 -22.30 -2.11 -0.64
CA GLN A 55 -21.50 -1.01 -0.08
C GLN A 55 -22.20 -0.38 1.13
N LEU A 56 -23.51 -0.18 1.07
CA LEU A 56 -24.32 0.33 2.18
C LEU A 56 -24.31 -0.61 3.38
N ALA A 57 -24.27 -1.93 3.17
CA ALA A 57 -24.20 -2.92 4.26
C ALA A 57 -22.85 -2.88 5.02
N LEU A 58 -21.76 -2.49 4.35
CA LEU A 58 -20.42 -2.37 4.95
C LEU A 58 -20.22 -1.05 5.72
N CYS A 59 -21.21 -0.18 5.65
CA CYS A 59 -21.06 1.22 5.90
C CYS A 59 -21.36 1.55 7.37
N LYS A 60 -20.34 1.99 8.12
CA LYS A 60 -20.44 2.23 9.58
C LYS A 60 -20.91 3.63 9.95
N GLU A 61 -20.67 4.62 9.10
CA GLU A 61 -20.99 6.01 9.35
C GLU A 61 -21.78 6.59 8.17
N GLU A 62 -22.94 7.20 8.42
CA GLU A 62 -23.82 7.76 7.37
C GLU A 62 -23.09 8.73 6.44
N SER A 63 -22.07 9.43 6.96
CA SER A 63 -21.27 10.39 6.23
C SER A 63 -20.42 9.73 5.11
N MET A 64 -19.98 8.48 5.32
CA MET A 64 -19.21 7.72 4.34
C MET A 64 -20.11 7.06 3.28
N CYS A 65 -21.38 6.83 3.62
CA CYS A 65 -22.34 6.12 2.77
C CYS A 65 -23.05 7.03 1.76
N ARG A 66 -22.76 8.33 1.78
CA ARG A 66 -23.47 9.32 0.94
C ARG A 66 -23.43 9.00 -0.54
N ARG A 67 -22.26 8.62 -1.06
CA ARG A 67 -22.11 8.31 -2.49
C ARG A 67 -22.88 7.02 -2.85
N ALA A 68 -22.81 6.00 -2.00
CA ALA A 68 -23.57 4.77 -2.19
C ALA A 68 -25.09 5.02 -2.12
N HIS A 69 -25.56 5.85 -1.19
CA HIS A 69 -26.97 6.28 -1.15
C HIS A 69 -27.36 7.04 -2.42
N PHE A 70 -26.54 7.99 -2.88
CA PHE A 70 -26.81 8.75 -4.10
C PHE A 70 -26.96 7.85 -5.33
N LEU A 71 -26.01 6.95 -5.56
CA LEU A 71 -26.00 6.04 -6.70
C LEU A 71 -27.14 5.01 -6.62
N ARG A 72 -27.44 4.51 -5.41
CA ARG A 72 -28.58 3.65 -5.18
C ARG A 72 -29.90 4.37 -5.47
N GLY A 73 -29.98 5.67 -5.18
CA GLY A 73 -31.10 6.52 -5.54
C GLY A 73 -31.25 6.68 -7.05
N LEU A 74 -30.14 6.90 -7.77
CA LEU A 74 -30.13 6.99 -9.23
C LEU A 74 -30.60 5.69 -9.90
N SER A 75 -30.09 4.53 -9.47
CA SER A 75 -30.57 3.26 -10.04
C SER A 75 -32.02 2.95 -9.64
N ALA A 76 -32.45 3.36 -8.44
CA ALA A 76 -33.82 3.21 -7.98
C ALA A 76 -34.83 4.05 -8.78
N LEU A 77 -34.40 5.09 -9.51
CA LEU A 77 -35.32 5.90 -10.34
C LEU A 77 -36.12 5.02 -11.31
N TYR A 78 -35.49 3.96 -11.83
CA TYR A 78 -36.07 3.00 -12.77
C TYR A 78 -36.68 1.76 -12.10
N GLU A 79 -36.59 1.63 -10.77
CA GLU A 79 -37.15 0.52 -10.00
C GLU A 79 -38.39 0.96 -9.22
N ASN A 80 -38.23 1.98 -8.39
CA ASN A 80 -39.25 2.49 -7.49
C ASN A 80 -38.92 3.93 -7.08
N ARG A 81 -39.80 4.86 -7.44
CA ARG A 81 -39.63 6.30 -7.19
C ARG A 81 -39.53 6.65 -5.70
N GLU A 82 -40.28 5.97 -4.85
CA GLU A 82 -40.25 6.20 -3.40
C GLU A 82 -38.94 5.71 -2.79
N LEU A 83 -38.43 4.59 -3.31
CA LEU A 83 -37.11 4.10 -2.92
C LEU A 83 -36.01 5.08 -3.34
N ALA A 84 -36.07 5.59 -4.58
CA ALA A 84 -35.16 6.63 -5.05
C ALA A 84 -35.19 7.86 -4.14
N ALA A 85 -36.39 8.37 -3.85
CA ALA A 85 -36.57 9.52 -2.96
C ALA A 85 -36.02 9.27 -1.55
N LEU A 86 -36.21 8.08 -0.98
CA LEU A 86 -35.65 7.71 0.32
C LEU A 86 -34.12 7.83 0.32
N HIS A 87 -33.46 7.30 -0.70
CA HIS A 87 -32.01 7.33 -0.82
C HIS A 87 -31.49 8.77 -1.00
N PHE A 88 -32.12 9.59 -1.86
CA PHE A 88 -31.76 11.01 -2.00
C PHE A 88 -31.95 11.80 -0.71
N ARG A 89 -33.03 11.55 0.05
CA ARG A 89 -33.24 12.19 1.36
C ARG A 89 -32.11 11.86 2.34
N LYS A 90 -31.64 10.61 2.40
CA LYS A 90 -30.49 10.24 3.24
C LYS A 90 -29.22 11.03 2.89
N VAL A 91 -28.97 11.27 1.60
CA VAL A 91 -27.83 12.11 1.17
C VAL A 91 -27.98 13.56 1.65
N VAL A 92 -29.18 14.12 1.52
CA VAL A 92 -29.47 15.50 1.94
C VAL A 92 -29.34 15.66 3.46
N VAL A 93 -29.89 14.73 4.23
CA VAL A 93 -29.87 14.79 5.71
C VAL A 93 -28.44 14.63 6.25
N SER A 94 -27.67 13.69 5.71
CA SER A 94 -26.31 13.42 6.18
C SER A 94 -25.30 14.55 5.88
N ARG A 95 -25.48 15.31 4.79
CA ARG A 95 -24.65 16.50 4.51
C ARG A 95 -25.36 17.53 3.61
N PRO A 96 -26.17 18.43 4.18
CA PRO A 96 -27.08 19.28 3.41
C PRO A 96 -26.38 20.26 2.48
N ASN A 97 -25.16 20.69 2.80
CA ASN A 97 -24.42 21.70 2.02
C ASN A 97 -23.41 21.08 1.03
N SER A 98 -23.53 19.79 0.72
CA SER A 98 -22.66 19.12 -0.26
C SER A 98 -23.22 19.20 -1.68
N LEU A 99 -22.34 19.03 -2.68
CA LEU A 99 -22.73 18.95 -4.10
C LEU A 99 -23.75 17.82 -4.32
N LEU A 100 -23.49 16.63 -3.76
CA LEU A 100 -24.42 15.49 -3.82
C LEU A 100 -25.78 15.81 -3.21
N ALA A 101 -25.85 16.63 -2.16
CA ALA A 101 -27.13 17.07 -1.60
C ALA A 101 -27.84 18.08 -2.52
N GLY A 102 -27.11 18.90 -3.27
CA GLY A 102 -27.67 19.74 -4.34
C GLY A 102 -28.31 18.90 -5.45
N GLU A 103 -27.56 17.93 -5.97
CA GLU A 103 -28.03 16.98 -7.00
C GLU A 103 -29.21 16.13 -6.48
N SER A 104 -29.15 15.67 -5.24
CA SER A 104 -30.24 14.90 -4.61
C SER A 104 -31.52 15.72 -4.47
N ARG A 105 -31.41 17.03 -4.16
CA ARG A 105 -32.59 17.92 -4.14
C ARG A 105 -33.19 18.12 -5.52
N PHE A 106 -32.35 18.22 -6.56
CA PHE A 106 -32.83 18.25 -7.93
C PHE A 106 -33.66 17.00 -8.25
N TRP A 107 -33.17 15.81 -7.93
CA TRP A 107 -33.91 14.56 -8.16
C TRP A 107 -35.20 14.47 -7.35
N LEU A 108 -35.19 14.92 -6.09
CA LEU A 108 -36.41 14.97 -5.27
C LEU A 108 -37.45 15.92 -5.87
N TRP A 109 -37.04 17.12 -6.28
CA TRP A 109 -37.91 18.07 -6.98
C TRP A 109 -38.43 17.50 -8.30
N PHE A 110 -37.57 16.84 -9.07
CA PHE A 110 -37.96 16.20 -10.32
C PHE A 110 -39.02 15.13 -10.08
N LEU A 111 -38.81 14.22 -9.12
CA LEU A 111 -39.81 13.21 -8.74
C LEU A 111 -41.15 13.83 -8.32
N GLU A 112 -41.14 14.97 -7.63
CA GLU A 112 -42.36 15.70 -7.25
C GLU A 112 -43.08 16.28 -8.49
N VAL A 113 -42.36 16.97 -9.37
CA VAL A 113 -42.90 17.50 -10.63
C VAL A 113 -43.55 16.40 -11.47
N MET A 114 -42.91 15.23 -11.53
CA MET A 114 -43.39 14.07 -12.29
C MET A 114 -44.66 13.43 -11.70
N ASN A 115 -44.91 13.60 -10.41
CA ASN A 115 -46.10 13.10 -9.72
C ASN A 115 -47.27 14.10 -9.76
N THR A 116 -47.01 15.36 -10.09
CA THR A 116 -48.05 16.40 -10.21
C THR A 116 -48.63 16.46 -11.64
N PRO A 117 -49.95 16.25 -11.84
CA PRO A 117 -50.57 16.39 -13.15
C PRO A 117 -50.54 17.86 -13.61
N ASN A 118 -50.22 18.10 -14.90
CA ASN A 118 -50.22 19.40 -15.59
C ASN A 118 -49.17 20.45 -15.15
N SER A 119 -48.22 20.14 -14.27
CA SER A 119 -47.45 21.16 -13.56
C SER A 119 -46.16 21.66 -14.25
N ALA A 120 -45.66 20.99 -15.28
CA ALA A 120 -44.25 21.17 -15.63
C ALA A 120 -43.96 21.97 -16.91
N GLY A 121 -44.97 22.27 -17.74
CA GLY A 121 -44.72 22.83 -19.08
C GLY A 121 -43.81 21.94 -19.96
N LEU A 122 -43.60 20.69 -19.54
CA LEU A 122 -42.74 19.70 -20.17
C LEU A 122 -43.52 19.08 -21.33
N THR A 123 -43.40 19.69 -22.50
CA THR A 123 -44.18 19.34 -23.69
C THR A 123 -43.65 18.11 -24.44
N SER A 124 -42.45 17.63 -24.13
CA SER A 124 -41.82 16.50 -24.82
C SER A 124 -41.31 15.43 -23.86
N HIS A 125 -42.22 14.51 -23.51
CA HIS A 125 -41.94 13.33 -22.70
C HIS A 125 -40.70 12.54 -23.17
N GLU A 126 -40.58 12.30 -24.48
CA GLU A 126 -39.49 11.49 -25.06
C GLU A 126 -38.11 12.15 -24.89
N LEU A 127 -38.03 13.48 -25.07
CA LEU A 127 -36.79 14.21 -24.85
C LEU A 127 -36.37 14.16 -23.37
N ILE A 128 -37.34 14.25 -22.46
CA ILE A 128 -37.09 14.21 -21.02
C ILE A 128 -36.66 12.81 -20.60
N LYS A 129 -37.30 11.77 -21.15
CA LYS A 129 -36.89 10.37 -20.95
C LYS A 129 -35.45 10.16 -21.39
N ARG A 130 -35.10 10.56 -22.61
CA ARG A 130 -33.74 10.43 -23.14
C ARG A 130 -32.72 11.20 -22.30
N LEU A 131 -33.02 12.46 -21.97
CA LEU A 131 -32.13 13.29 -21.18
C LEU A 131 -31.92 12.73 -19.77
N THR A 132 -33.00 12.28 -19.12
CA THR A 132 -32.93 11.66 -17.78
C THR A 132 -32.05 10.42 -17.82
N ARG A 133 -32.26 9.54 -18.80
CA ARG A 133 -31.43 8.35 -19.03
C ARG A 133 -29.97 8.70 -19.25
N GLU A 134 -29.70 9.70 -20.08
CA GLU A 134 -28.33 10.13 -20.37
C GLU A 134 -27.63 10.70 -19.13
N VAL A 135 -28.31 11.53 -18.35
CA VAL A 135 -27.77 12.12 -17.11
C VAL A 135 -27.49 11.00 -16.09
N VAL A 136 -28.46 10.11 -15.86
CA VAL A 136 -28.27 8.98 -14.93
C VAL A 136 -27.12 8.08 -15.41
N GLY A 137 -27.11 7.71 -16.68
CA GLY A 137 -26.06 6.88 -17.27
C GLY A 137 -24.67 7.50 -17.16
N LYS A 138 -24.55 8.82 -17.38
CA LYS A 138 -23.29 9.56 -17.20
C LYS A 138 -22.82 9.55 -15.75
N GLU A 139 -23.71 9.83 -14.80
CA GLU A 139 -23.36 9.82 -13.36
C GLU A 139 -22.87 8.44 -12.89
N LEU A 140 -23.53 7.38 -13.35
CA LEU A 140 -23.16 6.00 -13.04
C LEU A 140 -21.82 5.61 -13.71
N SER A 141 -21.60 6.04 -14.96
CA SER A 141 -20.32 5.82 -15.67
C SER A 141 -19.16 6.55 -15.00
N ILE A 142 -19.36 7.80 -14.58
CA ILE A 142 -18.36 8.59 -13.85
C ILE A 142 -17.97 7.86 -12.56
N HIS A 143 -18.94 7.29 -11.84
CA HIS A 143 -18.66 6.51 -10.64
C HIS A 143 -17.80 5.28 -10.94
N GLU A 144 -18.14 4.49 -11.96
CA GLU A 144 -17.37 3.30 -12.34
C GLU A 144 -15.92 3.67 -12.69
N LEU A 145 -15.73 4.75 -13.46
CA LEU A 145 -14.41 5.26 -13.83
C LEU A 145 -13.62 5.75 -12.61
N SER A 146 -14.27 6.47 -11.69
CA SER A 146 -13.65 6.91 -10.43
C SER A 146 -13.17 5.70 -9.61
N GLY A 147 -13.99 4.65 -9.49
CA GLY A 147 -13.62 3.43 -8.78
C GLY A 147 -12.45 2.69 -9.44
N LYS A 148 -12.41 2.62 -10.78
CA LYS A 148 -11.26 2.05 -11.51
C LYS A 148 -9.99 2.85 -11.26
N LEU A 149 -10.06 4.18 -11.26
CA LEU A 149 -8.91 5.04 -11.00
C LEU A 149 -8.37 4.86 -9.57
N GLU A 150 -9.24 4.82 -8.57
CA GLU A 150 -8.88 4.57 -7.17
C GLU A 150 -8.20 3.21 -7.02
N ASN A 151 -8.74 2.16 -7.64
CA ASN A 151 -8.14 0.82 -7.61
C ASN A 151 -6.75 0.78 -8.26
N VAL A 152 -6.56 1.46 -9.39
CA VAL A 152 -5.24 1.58 -10.03
C VAL A 152 -4.25 2.31 -9.13
N SER A 153 -4.67 3.40 -8.49
CA SER A 153 -3.86 4.17 -7.55
C SER A 153 -3.46 3.34 -6.33
N ALA A 154 -4.43 2.67 -5.69
CA ALA A 154 -4.21 1.80 -4.54
C ALA A 154 -3.24 0.64 -4.87
N ASN A 155 -3.40 0.03 -6.05
CA ASN A 155 -2.51 -1.03 -6.52
C ASN A 155 -1.07 -0.52 -6.73
N SER A 156 -0.90 0.70 -7.22
CA SER A 156 0.42 1.32 -7.37
C SER A 156 1.08 1.54 -6.00
N LEU A 157 0.33 2.12 -5.05
CA LEU A 157 0.83 2.35 -3.69
C LEU A 157 1.19 1.04 -2.98
N ASN A 158 0.38 0.00 -3.12
CA ASN A 158 0.67 -1.32 -2.55
C ASN A 158 1.97 -1.93 -3.10
N LYS A 159 2.25 -1.75 -4.39
CA LYS A 159 3.52 -2.19 -4.99
C LYS A 159 4.72 -1.42 -4.41
N GLU A 160 4.57 -0.11 -4.20
CA GLU A 160 5.61 0.71 -3.58
C GLU A 160 5.84 0.32 -2.12
N LEU A 161 4.78 0.07 -1.37
CA LEU A 161 4.87 -0.43 0.01
C LEU A 161 5.59 -1.78 0.06
N ALA A 162 5.21 -2.74 -0.78
CA ALA A 162 5.89 -4.04 -0.87
C ALA A 162 7.38 -3.89 -1.22
N ALA A 163 7.73 -2.96 -2.11
CA ALA A 163 9.13 -2.68 -2.43
C ALA A 163 9.89 -2.08 -1.23
N LYS A 164 9.27 -1.17 -0.47
CA LYS A 164 9.86 -0.60 0.75
C LYS A 164 10.02 -1.65 1.84
N ASP A 165 9.06 -2.55 2.01
CA ASP A 165 9.14 -3.64 2.99
C ASP A 165 10.32 -4.58 2.70
N GLU A 166 10.57 -4.90 1.42
CA GLU A 166 11.74 -5.68 1.02
C GLU A 166 13.05 -4.94 1.28
N VAL A 167 13.10 -3.61 1.10
CA VAL A 167 14.27 -2.79 1.46
C VAL A 167 14.50 -2.80 2.98
N ILE A 168 13.44 -2.64 3.78
CA ILE A 168 13.51 -2.70 5.25
C ILE A 168 14.03 -4.06 5.71
N LYS A 169 13.55 -5.15 5.10
CA LYS A 169 14.01 -6.50 5.40
C LYS A 169 15.51 -6.67 5.14
N LYS A 170 16.01 -6.19 3.99
CA LYS A 170 17.44 -6.20 3.68
C LYS A 170 18.27 -5.35 4.65
N LEU A 171 17.76 -4.18 5.02
CA LEU A 171 18.42 -3.31 6.00
C LEU A 171 18.53 -3.99 7.36
N ASN A 172 17.47 -4.64 7.83
CA ASN A 172 17.47 -5.40 9.08
C ASN A 172 18.48 -6.57 9.04
N GLN A 173 18.57 -7.27 7.91
CA GLN A 173 19.60 -8.31 7.72
C GLN A 173 21.01 -7.73 7.79
N ALA A 174 21.26 -6.59 7.14
CA ALA A 174 22.56 -5.92 7.16
C ALA A 174 22.93 -5.44 8.57
N MET A 175 21.99 -4.84 9.31
CA MET A 175 22.22 -4.46 10.73
C MET A 175 22.58 -5.68 11.58
N THR A 176 21.90 -6.81 11.38
CA THR A 176 22.20 -8.04 12.11
C THR A 176 23.60 -8.58 11.79
N ALA A 177 24.02 -8.50 10.51
CA ALA A 177 25.36 -8.90 10.09
C ALA A 177 26.44 -7.99 10.69
N LEU A 178 26.23 -6.68 10.67
CA LEU A 178 27.12 -5.69 11.30
C LEU A 178 27.24 -5.92 12.81
N ALA A 179 26.13 -6.21 13.50
CA ALA A 179 26.15 -6.53 14.93
C ALA A 179 27.03 -7.77 15.22
N LYS A 180 26.95 -8.82 14.38
CA LYS A 180 27.83 -9.99 14.51
C LYS A 180 29.30 -9.65 14.27
N GLN A 181 29.61 -8.81 13.28
CA GLN A 181 30.98 -8.38 13.03
C GLN A 181 31.55 -7.54 14.19
N LEU A 182 30.74 -6.68 14.80
CA LEU A 182 31.13 -5.92 15.98
C LEU A 182 31.50 -6.86 17.15
N GLU A 183 30.68 -7.87 17.41
CA GLU A 183 30.96 -8.85 18.46
C GLU A 183 32.20 -9.71 18.15
N GLN A 184 32.44 -10.05 16.89
CA GLN A 184 33.66 -10.73 16.46
C GLN A 184 34.91 -9.85 16.66
N GLY A 185 34.85 -8.58 16.26
CA GLY A 185 35.95 -7.63 16.46
C GLY A 185 36.28 -7.41 17.94
N LYS A 186 35.27 -7.39 18.82
CA LYS A 186 35.50 -7.35 20.28
C LYS A 186 36.25 -8.59 20.79
N LYS A 187 35.92 -9.78 20.28
CA LYS A 187 36.63 -11.03 20.65
C LYS A 187 38.08 -11.02 20.19
N GLU A 188 38.33 -10.55 18.97
CA GLU A 188 39.69 -10.40 18.43
C GLU A 188 40.51 -9.39 19.24
N GLN A 189 39.90 -8.27 19.63
CA GLN A 189 40.54 -7.29 20.50
C GLN A 189 40.90 -7.88 21.88
N ALA A 190 40.01 -8.66 22.48
CA ALA A 190 40.29 -9.36 23.74
C ALA A 190 41.42 -10.40 23.58
N MET A 191 41.46 -11.12 22.46
CA MET A 191 42.53 -12.06 22.15
C MET A 191 43.89 -11.36 22.02
N LEU A 192 43.95 -10.23 21.31
CA LEU A 192 45.17 -9.43 21.20
C LEU A 192 45.68 -8.95 22.56
N GLN A 193 44.79 -8.52 23.46
CA GLN A 193 45.16 -8.12 24.82
C GLN A 193 45.76 -9.29 25.61
N ASN A 194 45.18 -10.48 25.52
CA ASN A 194 45.72 -11.68 26.16
C ASN A 194 47.12 -12.05 25.63
N VAL A 195 47.31 -12.02 24.31
CA VAL A 195 48.62 -12.29 23.69
C VAL A 195 49.66 -11.25 24.15
N GLN A 196 49.29 -9.97 24.19
CA GLN A 196 50.17 -8.91 24.67
C GLN A 196 50.57 -9.10 26.14
N GLN A 197 49.65 -9.57 26.98
CA GLN A 197 49.95 -9.87 28.38
C GLN A 197 50.85 -11.10 28.53
N ALA A 198 50.65 -12.14 27.71
CA ALA A 198 51.52 -13.31 27.67
C ALA A 198 52.95 -12.93 27.24
N LEU A 199 53.09 -12.06 26.23
CA LEU A 199 54.38 -11.53 25.79
C LEU A 199 55.09 -10.78 26.91
N LYS A 200 54.42 -9.84 27.58
CA LYS A 200 54.98 -9.15 28.75
C LYS A 200 55.39 -10.11 29.87
N GLY A 201 54.62 -11.19 30.07
CA GLY A 201 54.96 -12.25 31.02
C GLY A 201 56.22 -13.01 30.62
N SER A 202 56.36 -13.35 29.34
CA SER A 202 57.57 -14.00 28.81
C SER A 202 58.79 -13.08 28.85
N GLU A 203 58.65 -11.79 28.55
CA GLU A 203 59.73 -10.80 28.63
C GLU A 203 60.30 -10.73 30.04
N LYS A 204 59.44 -10.70 31.07
CA LYS A 204 59.88 -10.74 32.48
C LYS A 204 60.64 -12.02 32.81
N LYS A 205 60.21 -13.18 32.29
CA LYS A 205 60.92 -14.45 32.50
C LYS A 205 62.27 -14.42 31.81
N VAL A 206 62.33 -13.89 30.58
CA VAL A 206 63.59 -13.71 29.83
C VAL A 206 64.52 -12.77 30.58
N GLU A 207 64.02 -11.71 31.20
CA GLU A 207 64.80 -10.79 32.03
C GLU A 207 65.30 -11.43 33.34
N GLN A 208 64.63 -12.45 33.87
CA GLN A 208 65.07 -13.18 35.06
C GLN A 208 66.12 -14.27 34.77
N LEU A 209 66.11 -14.87 33.58
CA LEU A 209 67.11 -15.85 33.15
C LEU A 209 68.58 -15.36 33.23
N PRO A 210 68.96 -14.12 32.88
CA PRO A 210 70.33 -13.63 33.05
C PRO A 210 70.74 -13.53 34.51
N ASN A 211 69.83 -13.15 35.42
CA ASN A 211 70.11 -13.16 36.86
C ASN A 211 70.39 -14.59 37.36
N GLN A 212 69.62 -15.57 36.88
CA GLN A 212 69.86 -16.98 37.18
C GLN A 212 71.18 -17.48 36.60
N LEU A 213 71.52 -17.09 35.37
CA LEU A 213 72.80 -17.40 34.73
C LEU A 213 73.98 -16.79 35.49
N GLU A 214 73.87 -15.55 35.97
CA GLU A 214 74.91 -14.91 36.77
C GLU A 214 75.11 -15.61 38.11
N ALA A 215 74.02 -15.99 38.78
CA ALA A 215 74.07 -16.77 40.02
C ALA A 215 74.74 -18.13 39.81
N LEU A 216 74.38 -18.86 38.75
CA LEU A 216 75.03 -20.11 38.36
C LEU A 216 76.52 -19.92 38.07
N ARG A 217 76.89 -18.83 37.39
CA ARG A 217 78.30 -18.50 37.10
C ARG A 217 79.10 -18.25 38.38
N ARG A 218 78.52 -17.60 39.40
CA ARG A 218 79.18 -17.44 40.72
C ARG A 218 79.41 -18.78 41.41
N ILE A 219 78.43 -19.69 41.35
CA ILE A 219 78.58 -21.03 41.92
C ILE A 219 79.70 -21.79 41.20
N ASP A 220 79.75 -21.75 39.87
CA ASP A 220 80.83 -22.38 39.09
C ASP A 220 82.20 -21.79 39.41
N GLN A 221 82.27 -20.46 39.60
CA GLN A 221 83.48 -19.76 40.02
C GLN A 221 83.92 -20.20 41.42
N GLU A 222 82.99 -20.29 42.39
CA GLU A 222 83.27 -20.76 43.75
C GLU A 222 83.67 -22.24 43.79
N ILE A 223 83.08 -23.10 42.96
CA ILE A 223 83.48 -24.50 42.82
C ILE A 223 84.88 -24.58 42.21
N ARG A 224 85.16 -23.78 41.19
CA ARG A 224 86.49 -23.70 40.57
C ARG A 224 87.56 -23.16 41.52
N GLU A 225 87.20 -22.27 42.43
CA GLU A 225 88.07 -21.78 43.51
C GLU A 225 88.24 -22.79 44.66
N LYS A 226 87.29 -23.73 44.83
CA LYS A 226 87.34 -24.80 45.85
C LYS A 226 87.98 -26.12 45.39
N VAL A 227 88.38 -26.26 44.13
CA VAL A 227 89.10 -27.45 43.63
C VAL A 227 90.58 -27.09 43.34
N PRO A 228 91.57 -27.75 43.98
CA PRO A 228 92.99 -27.52 43.70
C PRO A 228 93.40 -28.07 42.32
N PRO A 229 94.48 -27.57 41.69
CA PRO A 229 94.90 -28.02 40.37
C PRO A 229 95.62 -29.37 40.46
N THR A 230 95.07 -30.39 39.81
CA THR A 230 95.83 -31.59 39.45
C THR A 230 95.49 -32.05 38.04
N ARG A 231 96.54 -32.31 37.27
CA ARG A 231 96.59 -32.89 35.92
C ARG A 231 97.64 -34.02 35.98
N PRO A 232 97.71 -34.98 35.04
CA PRO A 232 96.71 -35.84 34.37
C PRO A 232 96.97 -37.35 34.65
N SER A 233 96.04 -38.27 34.35
CA SER A 233 96.30 -39.43 33.46
C SER A 233 95.09 -40.34 33.24
N GLU A 234 94.98 -40.74 31.97
CA GLU A 234 94.44 -41.94 31.29
C GLU A 234 93.56 -43.01 31.98
N LYS A 235 92.67 -43.53 31.10
CA LYS A 235 92.18 -44.92 30.94
C LYS A 235 90.90 -45.31 31.70
N MET A 236 89.78 -45.40 30.97
CA MET A 236 89.23 -46.67 30.44
C MET A 236 87.83 -46.48 29.84
N THR A 237 87.69 -46.92 28.60
CA THR A 237 86.47 -47.34 27.90
C THR A 237 85.77 -48.50 28.66
N PRO A 238 84.44 -48.71 28.49
CA PRO A 238 83.94 -49.43 27.31
C PRO A 238 82.67 -48.86 26.66
N SER A 239 82.61 -49.12 25.35
CA SER A 239 81.40 -49.12 24.50
C SER A 239 80.39 -50.17 25.00
N PRO A 240 79.09 -50.01 24.67
CA PRO A 240 78.59 -50.81 23.55
C PRO A 240 77.70 -50.02 22.57
N GLU A 241 78.11 -50.14 21.32
CA GLU A 241 77.31 -50.26 20.09
C GLU A 241 76.10 -51.20 20.36
N VAL A 242 74.88 -50.92 19.89
CA VAL A 242 74.36 -51.41 18.59
C VAL A 242 72.87 -51.03 18.46
N GLU A 243 72.52 -50.53 17.26
CA GLU A 243 71.24 -50.58 16.52
C GLU A 243 69.98 -49.75 16.92
N GLN A 244 69.72 -48.75 16.07
CA GLN A 244 68.39 -48.55 15.45
C GLN A 244 68.18 -49.66 14.39
N PRO A 245 66.94 -50.10 14.08
CA PRO A 245 66.12 -49.37 13.10
C PRO A 245 64.59 -49.40 13.31
N VAL A 246 63.97 -48.28 12.94
CA VAL A 246 62.78 -48.12 12.09
C VAL A 246 61.84 -49.33 11.93
N GLU A 247 60.58 -49.21 12.35
CA GLU A 247 59.48 -49.68 11.49
C GLU A 247 58.18 -48.88 11.68
N SER A 248 57.68 -48.42 10.54
CA SER A 248 56.38 -47.83 10.25
C SER A 248 55.20 -48.63 10.83
N ASN A 249 54.10 -47.94 11.15
CA ASN A 249 52.79 -48.20 10.53
C ASN A 249 51.74 -47.18 10.97
N GLU A 250 51.27 -46.40 10.00
CA GLU A 250 49.95 -45.77 9.95
C GLU A 250 49.12 -46.58 8.89
N PRO A 251 47.82 -46.34 8.67
CA PRO A 251 46.61 -46.44 9.52
C PRO A 251 45.68 -47.56 9.03
N LYS A 252 44.61 -47.89 9.78
CA LYS A 252 43.29 -48.23 9.18
C LYS A 252 42.08 -47.99 10.09
N PRO A 253 40.89 -47.78 9.50
CA PRO A 253 39.76 -47.06 10.08
C PRO A 253 38.67 -47.98 10.62
N ILE A 254 37.85 -47.48 11.55
CA ILE A 254 36.49 -47.99 11.77
C ILE A 254 35.54 -46.80 11.98
N GLU A 255 34.52 -46.84 11.13
CA GLU A 255 33.33 -46.03 11.00
C GLU A 255 32.34 -46.25 12.15
N SER A 256 31.68 -45.21 12.67
CA SER A 256 30.23 -45.20 13.01
C SER A 256 29.77 -43.90 13.70
N LYS A 257 28.89 -43.16 12.99
CA LYS A 257 27.69 -42.35 13.36
C LYS A 257 27.43 -41.91 14.83
N PRO A 258 26.63 -40.85 15.07
CA PRO A 258 25.59 -40.23 14.22
C PRO A 258 25.90 -38.83 13.69
#